data_AF-A0AAU4FYK6-F1
#
_entry.id   AF-A0AAU4FYK6-F1
#
_cell.length_a   1.000
_cell.length_b   1.000
_cell.length_c   1.000
_cell.angle_alpha   90.00
_cell.angle_beta   90.00
_cell.angle_gamma   90.00
#
_symmetry.space_group_name_H-M   'P 1'
#
loop_
_entity.id
_entity.type
_entity.pdbx_description
1 polymer ?
#
loop_
_entity_poly.entity_id
_entity_poly.type
_entity_poly.pdbx_seq_one_letter_code
_entity_poly.pdbx_strand_id
1 'polypeptide(L)'
;MIVVDVQKDFCEGGSVPVAGGARIATKIADLVDWLRERGVEDVDVVGIATDHCVRATALDAVKAGFRARVRLDYSVRVAPDTTAAAVDDFRQAGIAVSGRHR
;
A
#
# COMPACT_ATOMS: atom_id res chain seq x y z
N MET A 1 9.15 8.26 2.48
CA MET A 1 9.53 6.97 3.10
C MET A 1 8.74 5.85 2.44
N ILE A 2 9.30 4.64 2.30
CA ILE A 2 8.63 3.47 1.70
C ILE A 2 7.78 2.76 2.76
N VAL A 3 6.48 2.59 2.49
CA VAL A 3 5.59 1.73 3.29
C VAL A 3 5.42 0.40 2.57
N VAL A 4 5.74 -0.70 3.25
CA VAL A 4 5.50 -2.07 2.78
C VAL A 4 4.43 -2.68 3.65
N ASP A 5 3.31 -3.06 3.04
CA ASP A 5 2.20 -3.70 3.73
C ASP A 5 2.26 -5.22 3.60
N VAL A 6 1.73 -5.90 4.61
CA VAL A 6 1.55 -7.35 4.61
C VAL A 6 0.21 -7.67 3.99
N GLN A 7 0.22 -8.56 2.99
CA GLN A 7 -1.02 -8.97 2.34
C GLN A 7 -1.98 -9.58 3.37
N LYS A 8 -3.23 -9.11 3.37
CA LYS A 8 -4.33 -9.73 4.14
C LYS A 8 -4.44 -11.23 3.86
N ASP A 9 -4.03 -11.67 2.67
CA ASP A 9 -4.01 -13.06 2.24
C ASP A 9 -3.19 -13.98 3.16
N PHE A 10 -2.18 -13.44 3.84
CA PHE A 10 -1.33 -14.18 4.78
C PHE A 10 -1.84 -14.15 6.22
N CYS A 11 -2.81 -13.28 6.54
CA CYS A 11 -3.43 -13.25 7.86
C CYS A 11 -4.44 -14.40 8.00
N GLU A 12 -4.74 -14.78 9.25
CA GLU A 12 -5.77 -15.78 9.53
C GLU A 12 -7.11 -15.38 8.89
N GLY A 13 -7.70 -16.29 8.10
CA GLY A 13 -8.90 -16.04 7.29
C GLY A 13 -8.64 -15.48 5.88
N GLY A 14 -7.38 -15.25 5.51
CA GLY A 14 -6.95 -14.94 4.15
C GLY A 14 -6.89 -16.18 3.24
N SER A 15 -6.53 -15.98 1.97
CA SER A 15 -6.45 -17.06 0.98
C SER A 15 -5.31 -18.04 1.20
N VAL A 16 -4.22 -17.61 1.85
CA VAL A 16 -3.03 -18.44 2.15
C VAL A 16 -2.53 -18.11 3.56
N PRO A 17 -3.33 -18.42 4.60
CA PRO A 17 -3.05 -17.94 5.95
C PRO A 17 -1.79 -18.60 6.50
N VAL A 18 -0.94 -17.80 7.15
CA VAL A 18 0.19 -18.29 7.95
C VAL A 18 -0.08 -18.05 9.42
N ALA A 19 0.36 -18.97 10.27
CA ALA A 19 0.16 -18.84 11.72
C ALA A 19 0.85 -17.57 12.26
N GLY A 20 0.07 -16.70 12.89
CA GLY A 20 0.54 -15.42 13.45
C GLY A 20 0.57 -14.27 12.44
N GLY A 21 0.02 -14.43 11.24
CA GLY A 21 -0.01 -13.38 10.21
C GLY A 21 -0.71 -12.11 10.69
N ALA A 22 -1.88 -12.23 11.33
CA ALA A 22 -2.62 -11.10 11.87
C ALA A 22 -1.81 -10.34 12.93
N ARG A 23 -1.07 -11.05 13.80
CA ARG A 23 -0.23 -10.42 14.82
C ARG A 23 0.90 -9.59 14.19
N ILE A 24 1.49 -10.07 13.09
CA ILE A 24 2.50 -9.30 12.36
C ILE A 24 1.87 -8.08 11.68
N ALA A 25 0.70 -8.23 11.05
CA ALA A 25 -0.02 -7.11 10.47
C ALA A 25 -0.35 -6.02 11.52
N THR A 26 -0.74 -6.41 12.74
CA THR A 26 -0.94 -5.46 13.84
C THR A 26 0.34 -4.70 14.19
N LYS A 27 1.49 -5.39 14.27
CA LYS A 27 2.78 -4.71 14.50
C LYS A 27 3.20 -3.77 13.37
N ILE A 28 2.73 -4.03 12.16
CA ILE A 28 2.95 -3.11 11.03
C ILE A 28 2.05 -1.88 11.18
N ALA A 29 0.86 -2.00 11.76
CA ALA A 29 0.06 -0.83 12.12
C ALA A 29 0.80 0.08 13.12
N ASP A 30 1.59 -0.47 14.05
CA ASP A 30 2.43 0.33 14.96
C ASP A 30 3.46 1.19 14.19
N LEU A 31 3.84 0.81 12.96
CA LEU A 31 4.71 1.62 12.10
C LEU A 31 4.06 2.97 11.80
N VAL A 32 2.73 3.02 11.60
CA VAL A 32 2.02 4.28 11.32
C VAL A 32 2.20 5.28 12.45
N ASP A 33 2.07 4.84 13.70
CA ASP A 33 2.24 5.71 14.86
C ASP A 33 3.70 6.12 15.04
N TRP A 34 4.64 5.19 14.84
CA TRP A 34 6.08 5.48 14.86
C TRP A 34 6.48 6.57 13.86
N LEU A 35 5.84 6.62 12.69
CA LEU A 35 6.05 7.62 11.66
C LEU A 35 5.48 8.98 12.04
N ARG A 36 4.27 8.99 12.60
CA ARG A 36 3.61 10.21 13.06
C ARG A 36 4.39 10.88 14.19
N GLU A 37 4.89 10.09 15.14
CA GLU A 37 5.75 10.59 16.22
C GLU A 37 7.01 11.30 15.70
N ARG A 38 7.44 10.99 14.47
CA ARG A 38 8.61 11.58 13.80
C ARG A 38 8.25 12.69 12.82
N GLY A 39 6.98 13.10 12.78
CA GLY A 39 6.51 14.18 11.92
C GLY A 39 6.53 13.82 10.43
N VAL A 40 6.43 12.54 10.09
CA VAL A 40 6.33 12.12 8.69
C VAL A 40 4.93 12.48 8.18
N GLU A 41 4.87 13.30 7.13
CA GLU A 41 3.62 13.67 6.47
C GLU A 41 3.47 13.04 5.08
N ASP A 42 4.59 12.80 4.38
CA ASP A 42 4.62 12.31 3.01
C ASP A 42 5.17 10.88 2.91
N VAL A 43 4.46 10.03 2.18
CA VAL A 43 4.86 8.63 1.94
C VAL A 43 4.86 8.29 0.45
N ASP A 44 5.89 7.58 0.01
CA ASP A 44 5.94 7.00 -1.33
C ASP A 44 5.66 5.50 -1.21
N VAL A 45 4.69 5.00 -1.97
CA VAL A 45 4.28 3.59 -1.97
C VAL A 45 4.76 2.94 -3.27
N VAL A 46 5.47 1.82 -3.12
CA VAL A 46 6.10 1.03 -4.18
C VAL A 46 5.98 -0.45 -3.87
N GLY A 47 6.38 -1.32 -4.80
CA GLY A 47 6.38 -2.78 -4.59
C GLY A 47 5.35 -3.51 -5.43
N ILE A 48 4.99 -4.73 -5.00
CA ILE A 48 4.17 -5.66 -5.79
C ILE A 48 2.94 -6.07 -4.97
N ALA A 49 1.72 -6.09 -5.52
CA ALA A 49 1.35 -5.62 -6.85
C ALA A 49 0.63 -4.27 -6.80
N THR A 50 0.77 -3.49 -7.89
CA THR A 50 0.15 -2.17 -8.09
C THR A 50 -1.34 -2.20 -7.85
N ASP A 51 -1.99 -3.25 -8.36
CA ASP A 51 -3.41 -3.52 -8.35
C ASP A 51 -3.91 -4.24 -7.09
N HIS A 52 -3.01 -4.59 -6.16
CA HIS A 52 -3.35 -5.27 -4.91
C HIS A 52 -2.74 -4.55 -3.70
N CYS A 53 -1.57 -4.98 -3.27
CA CYS A 53 -0.96 -4.53 -2.02
C CYS A 53 -0.62 -3.05 -2.07
N VAL A 54 0.05 -2.60 -3.13
CA VAL A 54 0.33 -1.17 -3.34
C VAL A 54 -0.96 -0.35 -3.31
N ARG A 55 -2.03 -0.89 -3.91
CA ARG A 55 -3.34 -0.24 -3.89
C ARG A 55 -3.89 -0.08 -2.48
N ALA A 56 -3.97 -1.18 -1.73
CA ALA A 56 -4.47 -1.18 -0.37
C ALA A 56 -3.64 -0.24 0.53
N THR A 57 -2.32 -0.36 0.48
CA THR A 57 -1.40 0.46 1.29
C THR A 57 -1.55 1.95 1.02
N ALA A 58 -1.61 2.36 -0.25
CA ALA A 58 -1.71 3.78 -0.59
C ALA A 58 -3.04 4.37 -0.13
N LEU A 59 -4.14 3.61 -0.26
CA LEU A 59 -5.45 4.03 0.25
C LEU A 59 -5.46 4.11 1.78
N ASP A 60 -4.86 3.15 2.47
CA ASP A 60 -4.81 3.15 3.94
C ASP A 60 -3.88 4.25 4.48
N ALA A 61 -2.80 4.59 3.75
CA ALA A 61 -1.96 5.74 4.09
C ALA A 61 -2.73 7.06 4.04
N VAL A 62 -3.58 7.26 3.03
CA VAL A 62 -4.45 8.45 2.97
C VAL A 62 -5.48 8.45 4.10
N LYS A 63 -6.10 7.30 4.41
CA LYS A 63 -7.01 7.19 5.57
C LYS A 63 -6.31 7.48 6.88
N ALA A 64 -5.03 7.13 6.99
CA ALA A 64 -4.17 7.45 8.13
C ALA A 64 -3.68 8.92 8.12
N GLY A 65 -4.06 9.73 7.14
CA GLY A 65 -3.75 11.16 7.08
C GLY A 65 -2.40 11.51 6.45
N PHE A 66 -1.71 10.56 5.83
CA PHE A 66 -0.49 10.85 5.07
C PHE A 66 -0.80 11.37 3.67
N ARG A 67 0.08 12.22 3.14
CA ARG A 67 0.15 12.56 1.71
C ARG A 67 0.85 11.42 0.98
N ALA A 68 0.07 10.58 0.29
CA ALA A 68 0.58 9.41 -0.40
C ALA A 68 0.89 9.68 -1.89
N ARG A 69 1.99 9.09 -2.37
CA ARG A 69 2.35 9.00 -3.79
C ARG A 69 2.69 7.58 -4.19
N VAL A 70 2.18 7.09 -5.31
CA VAL A 70 2.55 5.79 -5.89
C VAL A 70 3.61 5.98 -6.99
N ARG A 71 4.69 5.18 -6.97
CA ARG A 71 5.76 5.20 -7.98
C ARG A 71 5.69 3.95 -8.87
N LEU A 72 5.09 4.09 -10.04
CA LEU A 72 4.88 2.96 -10.97
C LEU A 72 6.19 2.38 -11.51
N ASP A 73 7.25 3.18 -11.58
CA ASP A 73 8.60 2.72 -11.99
C ASP A 73 9.19 1.66 -11.05
N TYR A 74 8.69 1.62 -9.81
CA TYR A 74 9.12 0.71 -8.74
C TYR A 74 8.01 -0.25 -8.31
N SER A 75 6.99 -0.42 -9.15
CA SER A 75 5.88 -1.32 -8.88
C SER A 75 5.57 -2.24 -10.05
N VAL A 76 5.22 -3.48 -9.73
CA VAL A 76 4.82 -4.50 -10.70
C VAL A 76 3.30 -4.65 -10.67
N ARG A 77 2.68 -4.89 -11.82
CA ARG A 77 1.24 -5.12 -11.97
C ARG A 77 0.94 -6.60 -12.11
N VAL A 78 -0.23 -7.05 -11.64
CA VAL A 78 -0.73 -8.41 -11.96
C VAL A 78 -1.39 -8.40 -13.33
N ALA A 79 -2.42 -7.57 -13.54
CA ALA A 79 -3.15 -7.53 -14.81
C ALA A 79 -3.50 -6.10 -15.26
N PRO A 80 -3.63 -5.83 -16.58
CA PRO A 80 -3.90 -4.50 -17.10
C PRO A 80 -5.20 -3.88 -16.58
N ASP A 81 -6.31 -4.62 -16.59
CA ASP A 81 -7.63 -4.09 -16.23
C ASP A 81 -7.72 -3.74 -14.74
N THR A 82 -7.20 -4.61 -13.87
CA THR A 82 -7.13 -4.37 -12.42
C THR A 82 -6.17 -3.24 -12.09
N THR A 83 -5.12 -3.05 -12.88
CA THR A 83 -4.20 -1.90 -12.73
C THR A 83 -4.86 -0.59 -13.14
N ALA A 84 -5.63 -0.57 -14.23
CA ALA A 84 -6.37 0.62 -14.64
C ALA A 84 -7.35 1.06 -13.52
N ALA A 85 -8.11 0.12 -12.97
CA ALA A 85 -9.01 0.38 -11.84
C ALA A 85 -8.24 0.92 -10.62
N ALA A 86 -7.12 0.30 -10.26
CA ALA A 86 -6.28 0.75 -9.14
C ALA A 86 -5.76 2.19 -9.31
N VAL A 87 -5.34 2.55 -10.53
CA VAL A 87 -4.89 3.90 -10.84
C VAL A 87 -6.03 4.92 -10.75
N ASP A 88 -7.25 4.53 -11.13
CA ASP A 88 -8.43 5.38 -10.96
C ASP A 88 -8.78 5.56 -9.48
N ASP A 89 -8.67 4.51 -8.67
CA ASP A 89 -8.86 4.60 -7.22
C ASP A 89 -7.83 5.56 -6.58
N PHE A 90 -6.57 5.53 -7.03
CA PHE A 90 -5.55 6.49 -6.58
C PHE A 90 -5.97 7.92 -6.87
N ARG A 91 -6.42 8.20 -8.09
CA ARG A 91 -6.86 9.54 -8.50
C ARG A 91 -8.05 10.01 -7.67
N GLN A 92 -9.04 9.14 -7.45
CA GLN A 92 -10.22 9.46 -6.66
C GLN A 92 -9.88 9.74 -5.18
N ALA A 93 -8.89 9.03 -4.63
CA ALA A 93 -8.41 9.24 -3.27
C ALA A 93 -7.40 10.41 -3.12
N GLY A 94 -7.09 11.14 -4.20
CA GLY A 94 -6.12 12.24 -4.18
C GLY A 94 -4.66 11.78 -4.07
N ILE A 95 -4.37 10.52 -4.35
CA ILE A 95 -3.03 9.93 -4.32
C ILE A 95 -2.29 10.33 -5.60
N ALA A 96 -1.12 10.95 -5.46
CA ALA A 96 -0.31 11.29 -6.60
C ALA A 96 0.26 10.02 -7.26
N VAL A 97 0.18 9.91 -8.59
CA VAL A 97 0.77 8.79 -9.33
C VAL A 97 1.89 9.31 -10.21
N SER A 98 3.06 8.67 -10.18
CA SER A 98 4.21 9.06 -11.00
C SER A 98 4.97 7.84 -11.52
N GLY A 99 5.68 8.03 -12.64
CA GLY A 99 6.39 6.94 -13.33
C GLY A 99 5.52 6.17 -14.32
N ARG A 100 6.07 5.07 -14.86
CA ARG A 100 5.39 4.14 -15.77
C ARG A 100 5.75 2.70 -15.41
N HIS A 101 4.79 1.79 -15.53
CA HIS A 101 5.11 0.37 -15.49
C HIS A 101 6.01 -0.01 -16.66
N ARG A 102 6.99 -0.86 -16.40
CA ARG A 102 7.75 -1.54 -17.44
C ARG A 102 7.01 -2.77 -17.98
#